data_AF-K1WGY4-F1
#
_entry.id   AF-K1WGY4-F1
#
_cell.length_a   1.000
_cell.length_b   1.000
_cell.length_c   1.000
_cell.angle_alpha   90.00
_cell.angle_beta   90.00
_cell.angle_gamma   90.00
#
_symmetry.space_group_name_H-M   'P 1'
#
loop_
_entity.id
_entity.type
_entity.pdbx_description
1 polymer ?
#
loop_
_entity_poly.entity_id
_entity_poly.type
_entity_poly.pdbx_seq_one_letter_code
_entity_poly.pdbx_strand_id
1 'polypeptide(L)'
;MLLYSILLASSVLFNTAYGKEVIGYRIVSPDEAEGINDNNKPFDYKAYDDDSLSPQLGRGFYMTNVPDSQLALSDEWYCVIKADSDKIGKADKVWIPKIFEDEERSVELWTGNEDAILEYIKSLVSDDAEEALRFSYIVGAGEKLQMVIPPEAIDEDDLGLWAQCWATEEEQMRHSSEIVPWTTWNIVGNLGPSDPDEMETETGW
;
A
#
# COMPACT_ATOMS: atom_id res chain seq x y z
N MET A 1 -41.06 34.79 3.79
CA MET A 1 -39.65 35.14 3.50
C MET A 1 -38.71 34.54 4.57
N LEU A 2 -38.90 33.27 4.95
CA LEU A 2 -38.11 32.55 5.96
C LEU A 2 -37.76 31.11 5.51
N LEU A 3 -38.21 30.68 4.33
CA LEU A 3 -37.98 29.34 3.78
C LEU A 3 -36.80 29.28 2.79
N TYR A 4 -36.37 30.42 2.23
CA TYR A 4 -35.21 30.47 1.31
C TYR A 4 -33.86 30.42 2.04
N SER A 5 -33.80 30.87 3.30
CA SER A 5 -32.55 30.90 4.08
C SER A 5 -32.13 29.52 4.60
N ILE A 6 -33.05 28.56 4.70
CA ILE A 6 -32.74 27.20 5.18
C ILE A 6 -32.12 26.36 4.06
N LEU A 7 -32.52 26.57 2.79
CA LEU A 7 -31.97 25.84 1.65
C LEU A 7 -30.51 26.23 1.32
N LEU A 8 -30.12 27.50 1.49
CA LEU A 8 -28.74 27.94 1.23
C LEU A 8 -27.72 27.45 2.27
N ALA A 9 -28.15 27.23 3.52
CA ALA A 9 -27.26 26.73 4.57
C ALA A 9 -26.94 25.24 4.40
N SER A 10 -27.80 24.47 3.71
CA SER A 10 -27.59 23.04 3.49
C SER A 10 -26.58 22.72 2.38
N SER A 11 -26.26 23.68 1.49
CA SER A 11 -25.22 23.51 0.47
C SER A 11 -23.79 23.68 1.00
N VAL A 12 -23.62 24.19 2.23
CA VAL A 12 -22.29 24.44 2.82
C VAL A 12 -21.84 23.27 3.72
N LEU A 13 -22.75 22.40 4.14
CA LEU A 13 -22.49 21.30 5.07
C LEU A 13 -22.15 19.95 4.40
N PHE A 14 -22.11 19.88 3.07
CA PHE A 14 -21.79 18.67 2.30
C PHE A 14 -20.56 18.82 1.39
N ASN A 15 -19.55 19.60 1.80
CA ASN A 15 -18.26 19.63 1.09
C ASN A 15 -17.22 18.65 1.64
N THR A 16 -17.54 17.90 2.68
CA THR A 16 -16.70 16.80 3.23
C THR A 16 -17.24 15.43 2.84
N ALA A 17 -17.63 15.27 1.57
CA ALA A 17 -18.04 13.99 1.02
C ALA A 17 -17.18 13.69 -0.21
N TYR A 18 -16.35 12.63 -0.13
CA TYR A 18 -15.66 11.94 -1.22
C TYR A 18 -14.50 12.68 -1.92
N GLY A 19 -13.34 12.74 -1.25
CA GLY A 19 -12.07 13.13 -1.86
C GLY A 19 -11.14 11.93 -2.04
N LYS A 20 -10.18 12.04 -2.97
CA LYS A 20 -9.06 11.10 -3.03
C LYS A 20 -7.95 11.57 -2.09
N GLU A 21 -7.36 10.67 -1.31
CA GLU A 21 -6.19 10.93 -0.47
C GLU A 21 -4.95 10.21 -0.98
N VAL A 22 -3.76 10.70 -0.62
CA VAL A 22 -2.49 10.03 -0.94
C VAL A 22 -2.35 8.80 -0.07
N ILE A 23 -2.15 7.64 -0.70
CA ILE A 23 -1.99 6.36 0.00
C ILE A 23 -0.56 5.83 -0.06
N GLY A 24 0.28 6.38 -0.93
CA GLY A 24 1.69 6.03 -1.00
C GLY A 24 2.39 6.56 -2.25
N TYR A 25 3.64 6.14 -2.40
CA TYR A 25 4.56 6.57 -3.45
C TYR A 25 5.28 5.37 -4.05
N ARG A 26 5.63 5.46 -5.32
CA ARG A 26 6.40 4.41 -6.00
C ARG A 26 7.39 5.03 -6.96
N ILE A 27 8.57 4.43 -7.06
CA ILE A 27 9.53 4.71 -8.13
C ILE A 27 9.37 3.60 -9.19
N VAL A 28 9.28 3.98 -10.45
CA VAL A 28 9.00 3.06 -11.57
C VAL A 28 9.85 3.38 -12.80
N SER A 29 9.94 2.41 -13.71
CA SER A 29 10.54 2.65 -15.03
C SER A 29 9.73 3.67 -15.86
N PRO A 30 10.34 4.35 -16.84
CA PRO A 30 9.62 5.24 -17.76
C PRO A 30 8.42 4.56 -18.44
N ASP A 31 8.58 3.32 -18.90
CA ASP A 31 7.51 2.58 -19.59
C ASP A 31 6.31 2.31 -18.67
N GLU A 32 6.55 1.96 -17.40
CA GLU A 32 5.50 1.80 -16.39
C GLU A 32 4.85 3.15 -16.05
N ALA A 33 5.64 4.23 -15.94
CA ALA A 33 5.13 5.57 -15.69
C ALA A 33 4.21 6.09 -16.80
N GLU A 34 4.57 5.85 -18.06
CA GLU A 34 3.74 6.17 -19.22
C GLU A 34 2.41 5.41 -19.15
N GLY A 35 2.46 4.10 -18.88
CA GLY A 35 1.26 3.28 -18.70
C GLY A 35 0.35 3.78 -17.56
N ILE A 36 0.93 4.18 -16.43
CA ILE A 36 0.20 4.77 -15.30
C ILE A 36 -0.43 6.09 -15.72
N ASN A 37 0.32 6.98 -16.37
CA ASN A 37 -0.13 8.32 -16.73
C ASN A 37 -1.22 8.31 -17.80
N ASP A 38 -1.14 7.40 -18.78
CA ASP A 38 -2.15 7.27 -19.83
C ASP A 38 -3.52 6.85 -19.27
N ASN A 39 -3.52 5.99 -18.26
CA ASN A 39 -4.74 5.46 -17.63
C ASN A 39 -5.11 6.19 -16.33
N ASN A 40 -4.19 7.02 -15.81
CA ASN A 40 -4.25 7.63 -14.49
C ASN A 40 -4.53 6.63 -13.35
N LYS A 41 -4.04 5.39 -13.46
CA LYS A 41 -4.33 4.31 -12.51
C LYS A 41 -3.11 3.37 -12.37
N PRO A 42 -2.81 2.89 -11.15
CA PRO A 42 -1.94 1.73 -10.98
C PRO A 42 -2.47 0.52 -11.76
N PHE A 43 -1.57 -0.32 -12.25
CA PHE A 43 -1.94 -1.56 -12.93
C PHE A 43 -0.93 -2.65 -12.57
N ASP A 44 -1.34 -3.90 -12.72
CA ASP A 44 -0.46 -5.04 -12.51
C ASP A 44 0.57 -5.11 -13.65
N TYR A 45 1.77 -4.58 -13.39
CA TYR A 45 2.84 -4.54 -14.39
C TYR A 45 3.52 -5.91 -14.47
N LYS A 46 3.19 -6.65 -15.54
CA LYS A 46 3.65 -8.01 -15.82
C LYS A 46 5.16 -8.24 -15.84
N ALA A 47 6.00 -7.22 -15.76
CA ALA A 47 7.44 -7.43 -15.63
C ALA A 47 7.81 -8.15 -14.32
N TYR A 48 6.92 -8.15 -13.32
CA TYR A 48 7.06 -8.94 -12.09
C TYR A 48 6.42 -10.33 -12.16
N ASP A 49 5.85 -10.73 -13.30
CA ASP A 49 5.39 -12.12 -13.56
C ASP A 49 6.54 -13.08 -13.92
N ASP A 50 7.80 -12.61 -13.88
CA ASP A 50 8.96 -13.49 -13.94
C ASP A 50 9.19 -14.12 -12.57
N ASP A 51 8.95 -15.44 -12.47
CA ASP A 51 9.18 -16.30 -11.28
C ASP A 51 10.59 -16.16 -10.67
N SER A 52 11.52 -15.45 -11.33
CA SER A 52 12.86 -15.16 -10.85
C SER A 52 12.92 -14.13 -9.70
N LEU A 53 11.88 -13.31 -9.51
CA LEU A 53 11.79 -12.32 -8.44
C LEU A 53 10.58 -12.63 -7.56
N SER A 54 10.74 -13.46 -6.53
CA SER A 54 9.67 -13.69 -5.53
C SER A 54 9.51 -12.44 -4.66
N PRO A 55 8.48 -11.62 -4.88
CA PRO A 55 8.34 -10.34 -4.18
C PRO A 55 7.85 -10.60 -2.74
N GLN A 56 8.37 -9.85 -1.77
CA GLN A 56 8.26 -10.18 -0.34
C GLN A 56 6.85 -10.52 0.15
N LEU A 57 5.84 -9.79 -0.32
CA LEU A 57 4.43 -9.87 0.11
C LEU A 57 3.51 -10.47 -0.96
N GLY A 58 4.08 -11.20 -1.92
CA GLY A 58 3.32 -11.78 -3.03
C GLY A 58 3.09 -10.79 -4.18
N ARG A 59 2.30 -11.22 -5.16
CA ARG A 59 2.08 -10.45 -6.40
C ARG A 59 1.28 -9.17 -6.11
N GLY A 60 1.58 -8.09 -6.82
CA GLY A 60 0.77 -6.87 -6.80
C GLY A 60 1.55 -5.58 -7.00
N PHE A 61 0.88 -4.46 -6.73
CA PHE A 61 1.45 -3.12 -6.88
C PHE A 61 2.08 -2.65 -5.57
N TYR A 62 3.42 -2.63 -5.53
CA TYR A 62 4.20 -2.21 -4.36
C TYR A 62 4.32 -0.70 -4.28
N MET A 63 4.29 -0.15 -3.07
CA MET A 63 4.56 1.26 -2.80
C MET A 63 5.12 1.46 -1.40
N THR A 64 5.64 2.65 -1.13
CA THR A 64 6.14 3.09 0.17
C THR A 64 5.29 4.23 0.72
N ASN A 65 5.37 4.48 2.03
CA ASN A 65 4.63 5.55 2.69
C ASN A 65 5.35 6.91 2.67
N VAL A 66 6.58 6.93 2.15
CA VAL A 66 7.44 8.10 2.08
C VAL A 66 7.79 8.38 0.61
N PRO A 67 7.82 9.65 0.18
CA PRO A 67 8.31 10.03 -1.14
C PRO A 67 9.85 9.94 -1.14
N ASP A 68 10.38 8.72 -1.11
CA ASP A 68 11.81 8.46 -0.90
C ASP A 68 12.53 8.23 -2.23
N SER A 69 13.43 9.15 -2.58
CA SER A 69 14.27 9.11 -3.78
C SER A 69 15.56 8.33 -3.61
N GLN A 70 15.90 7.88 -2.40
CA GLN A 70 17.21 7.26 -2.13
C GLN A 70 17.48 5.98 -2.92
N LEU A 71 16.44 5.38 -3.50
CA LEU A 71 16.52 4.13 -4.27
C LEU A 71 16.37 4.35 -5.77
N ALA A 72 16.15 5.58 -6.25
CA ALA A 72 15.90 5.84 -7.65
C ALA A 72 17.18 5.72 -8.51
N LEU A 73 17.09 4.97 -9.60
CA LEU A 73 18.06 5.02 -10.70
C LEU A 73 17.87 6.31 -11.52
N SER A 74 18.89 6.66 -12.32
CA SER A 74 18.96 7.96 -13.01
C SER A 74 17.84 8.22 -14.02
N ASP A 75 17.10 7.20 -14.42
CA ASP A 75 16.02 7.24 -15.41
C ASP A 75 14.65 6.83 -14.86
N GLU A 76 14.53 6.62 -13.55
CA GLU A 76 13.25 6.25 -12.93
C GLU A 76 12.36 7.46 -12.66
N TRP A 77 11.05 7.21 -12.66
CA TRP A 77 9.99 8.18 -12.46
C TRP A 77 9.35 8.01 -11.09
N TYR A 78 8.84 9.11 -10.55
CA TYR A 78 8.32 9.21 -9.20
C TYR A 78 6.80 9.35 -9.27
N CYS A 79 6.09 8.40 -8.66
CA CYS A 79 4.64 8.33 -8.71
C CYS A 79 4.00 8.68 -7.36
N VAL A 80 2.88 9.42 -7.42
CA VAL A 80 1.95 9.61 -6.31
C VAL A 80 0.74 8.74 -6.56
N ILE A 81 0.38 7.92 -5.58
CA ILE A 81 -0.79 7.05 -5.64
C ILE A 81 -1.83 7.59 -4.67
N LYS A 82 -3.06 7.67 -5.16
CA LYS A 82 -4.23 8.10 -4.40
C LYS A 82 -5.34 7.06 -4.49
N ALA A 83 -6.21 7.06 -3.49
CA ALA A 83 -7.43 6.26 -3.47
C ALA A 83 -8.59 7.11 -2.96
N ASP A 84 -9.82 6.67 -3.22
CA ASP A 84 -11.00 7.26 -2.59
C ASP A 84 -10.94 6.98 -1.08
N SER A 85 -11.04 8.04 -0.26
CA SER A 85 -10.86 7.95 1.18
C SER A 85 -11.85 7.01 1.89
N ASP A 86 -13.10 6.96 1.42
CA ASP A 86 -14.11 6.10 2.02
C ASP A 86 -13.86 4.64 1.66
N LYS A 87 -13.41 4.38 0.43
CA LYS A 87 -13.09 3.04 -0.06
C LYS A 87 -11.83 2.50 0.62
N ILE A 88 -10.73 3.28 0.63
CA ILE A 88 -9.51 2.87 1.32
C ILE A 88 -9.74 2.72 2.82
N GLY A 89 -10.58 3.56 3.44
CA GLY A 89 -10.92 3.44 4.87
C GLY A 89 -11.62 2.12 5.23
N LYS A 90 -12.37 1.53 4.29
CA LYS A 90 -13.12 0.27 4.48
C LYS A 90 -12.37 -0.98 4.04
N ALA A 91 -11.40 -0.83 3.14
CA ALA A 91 -10.62 -1.97 2.65
C ALA A 91 -9.94 -2.71 3.79
N ASP A 92 -9.89 -4.04 3.69
CA ASP A 92 -9.13 -4.87 4.61
C ASP A 92 -7.63 -4.59 4.47
N LYS A 93 -6.96 -4.52 5.62
CA LYS A 93 -5.54 -4.17 5.72
C LYS A 93 -4.89 -5.06 6.73
N VAL A 94 -3.80 -5.71 6.34
CA VAL A 94 -3.11 -6.69 7.18
C VAL A 94 -1.63 -6.40 7.25
N TRP A 95 -1.11 -6.36 8.47
CA TRP A 95 0.31 -6.43 8.74
C TRP A 95 0.78 -7.87 8.53
N ILE A 96 1.70 -8.08 7.60
CA ILE A 96 2.33 -9.36 7.33
C ILE A 96 3.66 -9.39 8.09
N PRO A 97 3.79 -10.15 9.19
CA PRO A 97 5.07 -10.31 9.88
C PRO A 97 6.02 -11.16 9.05
N LYS A 98 7.33 -11.07 9.32
CA LYS A 98 8.31 -11.94 8.68
C LYS A 98 8.05 -13.40 9.00
N ILE A 99 7.87 -13.68 10.29
CA ILE A 99 7.62 -15.00 10.85
C ILE A 99 6.24 -14.99 11.49
N PHE A 100 5.42 -15.97 11.14
CA PHE A 100 4.18 -16.28 11.80
C PHE A 100 4.32 -17.61 12.54
N GLU A 101 4.06 -17.59 13.85
CA GLU A 101 4.07 -18.77 14.69
C GLU A 101 2.64 -19.11 15.09
N ASP A 102 2.23 -20.34 14.78
CA ASP A 102 1.07 -20.97 15.39
C ASP A 102 1.53 -22.10 16.34
N GLU A 103 0.59 -22.77 17.01
CA GLU A 103 0.92 -23.81 18.00
C GLU A 103 1.70 -25.01 17.39
N GLU A 104 1.68 -25.19 16.08
CA GLU A 104 2.20 -26.36 15.37
C GLU A 104 3.36 -26.06 14.40
N ARG A 105 3.50 -24.81 13.94
CA ARG A 105 4.49 -24.41 12.94
C ARG A 105 4.94 -22.95 13.06
N SER A 106 6.16 -22.72 12.59
CA SER A 106 6.72 -21.40 12.31
C SER A 106 6.85 -21.26 10.79
N VAL A 107 6.26 -20.19 10.22
CA VAL A 107 6.15 -19.96 8.79
C VAL A 107 6.77 -18.61 8.43
N GLU A 108 7.70 -18.60 7.48
CA GLU A 108 8.24 -17.35 6.93
C GLU A 108 7.34 -16.82 5.82
N LEU A 109 6.64 -15.71 6.08
CA LEU A 109 5.68 -15.10 5.15
C LEU A 109 6.35 -14.15 4.17
N TRP A 110 7.51 -13.59 4.51
CA TRP A 110 8.27 -12.67 3.63
C TRP A 110 9.07 -13.41 2.53
N THR A 111 8.54 -14.53 2.05
CA THR A 111 9.12 -15.34 0.97
C THR A 111 8.42 -15.13 -0.37
N GLY A 112 7.34 -14.34 -0.40
CA GLY A 112 6.47 -14.22 -1.57
C GLY A 112 5.62 -15.46 -1.85
N ASN A 113 5.58 -16.43 -0.92
CA ASN A 113 4.70 -17.58 -1.03
C ASN A 113 3.23 -17.15 -0.80
N GLU A 114 2.53 -16.93 -1.91
CA GLU A 114 1.16 -16.45 -1.95
C GLU A 114 0.20 -17.33 -1.11
N ASP A 115 0.31 -18.65 -1.18
CA ASP A 115 -0.55 -19.57 -0.43
C ASP A 115 -0.39 -19.39 1.08
N ALA A 116 0.86 -19.25 1.56
CA ALA A 116 1.14 -19.05 2.98
C ALA A 116 0.66 -17.67 3.47
N ILE A 117 0.84 -16.63 2.65
CA ILE A 117 0.37 -15.28 2.96
C ILE A 117 -1.16 -15.25 3.02
N LEU A 118 -1.85 -15.83 2.04
CA LEU A 118 -3.32 -15.89 2.01
C LEU A 118 -3.88 -16.71 3.17
N GLU A 119 -3.25 -17.83 3.54
CA GLU A 119 -3.64 -18.61 4.70
C GLU A 119 -3.58 -17.76 5.99
N TYR A 120 -2.50 -16.99 6.16
CA TYR A 120 -2.36 -16.05 7.28
C TYR A 120 -3.44 -14.97 7.25
N ILE A 121 -3.67 -14.31 6.10
CA ILE A 121 -4.68 -13.25 5.97
C ILE A 121 -6.08 -13.79 6.31
N LYS A 122 -6.44 -14.97 5.81
CA LYS A 122 -7.74 -15.65 6.08
C LYS A 122 -7.96 -15.95 7.55
N SER A 123 -6.89 -16.03 8.36
CA SER A 123 -7.02 -16.18 9.81
C SER A 123 -7.39 -14.89 10.54
N LEU A 124 -7.26 -13.73 9.88
CA LEU A 124 -7.45 -12.40 10.46
C LEU A 124 -8.67 -11.66 9.90
N VAL A 125 -8.98 -11.85 8.62
CA VAL A 125 -10.12 -11.23 7.93
C VAL A 125 -11.02 -12.31 7.36
N SER A 126 -12.34 -12.11 7.45
CA SER A 126 -13.34 -13.14 7.14
C SER A 126 -13.67 -13.25 5.65
N ASP A 127 -13.52 -12.17 4.91
CA ASP A 127 -13.97 -12.02 3.53
C ASP A 127 -12.80 -11.49 2.67
N ASP A 128 -12.74 -11.92 1.41
CA ASP A 128 -11.88 -11.39 0.34
C ASP A 128 -10.39 -11.18 0.70
N ALA A 129 -9.78 -12.20 1.32
CA ALA A 129 -8.36 -12.20 1.68
C ALA A 129 -7.41 -11.90 0.51
N GLU A 130 -7.82 -12.27 -0.70
CA GLU A 130 -7.13 -11.99 -1.95
C GLU A 130 -7.05 -10.48 -2.25
N GLU A 131 -7.99 -9.68 -1.75
CA GLU A 131 -8.05 -8.22 -1.96
C GLU A 131 -7.41 -7.41 -0.82
N ALA A 132 -7.14 -8.06 0.32
CA ALA A 132 -6.61 -7.39 1.50
C ALA A 132 -5.26 -6.71 1.20
N LEU A 133 -5.16 -5.42 1.55
CA LEU A 133 -3.92 -4.65 1.41
C LEU A 133 -2.87 -5.17 2.39
N ARG A 134 -1.67 -5.45 1.89
CA ARG A 134 -0.63 -6.14 2.65
C ARG A 134 0.47 -5.16 3.00
N PHE A 135 0.82 -5.10 4.28
CA PHE A 135 1.82 -4.16 4.77
C PHE A 135 2.94 -4.90 5.49
N SER A 136 4.17 -4.41 5.36
CA SER A 136 5.31 -4.93 6.12
C SER A 136 6.45 -3.92 6.17
N TYR A 137 7.51 -4.27 6.90
CA TYR A 137 8.81 -3.67 6.68
C TYR A 137 9.44 -4.16 5.38
N ILE A 138 10.28 -3.33 4.78
CA ILE A 138 11.09 -3.70 3.61
C ILE A 138 12.35 -4.41 4.09
N VAL A 139 12.56 -5.65 3.63
CA VAL A 139 13.77 -6.42 3.94
C VAL A 139 15.03 -5.62 3.60
N GLY A 140 15.92 -5.46 4.58
CA GLY A 140 17.19 -4.77 4.41
C GLY A 140 17.11 -3.24 4.37
N ALA A 141 15.94 -2.64 4.61
CA ALA A 141 15.75 -1.18 4.59
C ALA A 141 15.37 -0.59 5.96
N GLY A 142 15.66 -1.32 7.06
CA GLY A 142 15.36 -0.89 8.43
C GLY A 142 13.86 -0.78 8.68
N GLU A 143 13.43 0.32 9.31
CA GLU A 143 12.01 0.56 9.65
C GLU A 143 11.18 1.12 8.46
N LYS A 144 11.71 1.08 7.23
CA LYS A 144 10.95 1.53 6.05
C LYS A 144 9.78 0.58 5.79
N LEU A 145 8.60 1.14 5.58
CA LEU A 145 7.36 0.40 5.34
C LEU A 145 7.07 0.29 3.85
N GLN A 146 6.47 -0.82 3.46
CA GLN A 146 5.85 -1.04 2.16
C GLN A 146 4.40 -1.49 2.30
N MET A 147 3.64 -1.23 1.23
CA MET A 147 2.29 -1.74 1.02
C MET A 147 2.22 -2.39 -0.36
N VAL A 148 1.52 -3.52 -0.46
CA VAL A 148 1.09 -4.13 -1.71
C VAL A 148 -0.41 -3.99 -1.84
N ILE A 149 -0.84 -3.50 -3.01
CA ILE A 149 -2.21 -3.66 -3.48
C ILE A 149 -2.26 -4.93 -4.33
N PRO A 150 -2.96 -5.99 -3.89
CA PRO A 150 -3.10 -7.20 -4.68
C PRO A 150 -3.80 -6.92 -6.02
N PRO A 151 -3.53 -7.69 -7.07
CA PRO A 151 -4.16 -7.51 -8.39
C PRO A 151 -5.69 -7.56 -8.34
N GLU A 152 -6.25 -8.41 -7.49
CA GLU A 152 -7.69 -8.53 -7.25
C GLU A 152 -8.28 -7.19 -6.80
N ALA A 153 -7.62 -6.48 -5.87
CA ALA A 153 -8.05 -5.16 -5.41
C ALA A 153 -7.85 -4.03 -6.46
N ILE A 154 -6.98 -4.23 -7.46
CA ILE A 154 -6.77 -3.28 -8.57
C ILE A 154 -7.85 -3.45 -9.64
N ASP A 155 -8.12 -4.71 -10.02
CA ASP A 155 -8.97 -5.07 -11.15
C ASP A 155 -10.44 -4.77 -10.89
N GLU A 156 -10.91 -4.90 -9.64
CA GLU A 156 -12.30 -4.57 -9.28
C GLU A 156 -12.58 -3.06 -9.22
N ASP A 157 -11.53 -2.22 -9.27
CA ASP A 157 -11.62 -0.76 -9.10
C ASP A 157 -12.26 -0.32 -7.77
N ASP A 158 -12.21 -1.21 -6.79
CA ASP A 158 -12.92 -1.07 -5.53
C ASP A 158 -12.34 0.01 -4.63
N LEU A 159 -11.07 0.35 -4.82
CA LEU A 159 -10.39 1.42 -4.08
C LEU A 159 -10.49 2.81 -4.73
N GLY A 160 -11.02 2.91 -5.97
CA GLY A 160 -11.06 4.18 -6.70
C GLY A 160 -9.67 4.78 -6.91
N LEU A 161 -8.72 3.92 -7.31
CA LEU A 161 -7.31 4.27 -7.44
C LEU A 161 -7.09 5.36 -8.47
N TRP A 162 -6.10 6.20 -8.21
CA TRP A 162 -5.56 7.16 -9.16
C TRP A 162 -4.06 7.24 -8.97
N ALA A 163 -3.30 7.38 -10.05
CA ALA A 163 -1.88 7.58 -9.96
C ALA A 163 -1.38 8.52 -11.06
N GLN A 164 -0.30 9.22 -10.73
CA GLN A 164 0.43 10.06 -11.68
C GLN A 164 1.92 10.03 -11.34
N CYS A 165 2.73 10.03 -12.38
CA CYS A 165 4.17 9.91 -12.31
C CYS A 165 4.87 11.08 -13.00
N TRP A 166 6.01 11.50 -12.45
CA TRP A 166 6.86 12.56 -13.00
C TRP A 166 8.31 12.09 -13.13
N ALA A 167 9.01 12.62 -14.13
CA ALA A 167 10.41 12.27 -14.39
C ALA A 167 11.37 12.76 -13.30
N THR A 168 10.93 13.68 -12.45
CA THR A 168 11.77 14.26 -11.39
C THR A 168 11.08 14.24 -10.03
N GLU A 169 11.88 14.00 -8.99
CA GLU A 169 11.44 14.09 -7.59
C GLU A 169 10.85 15.48 -7.28
N GLU A 170 11.47 16.54 -7.80
CA GLU A 170 10.99 17.91 -7.57
C GLU A 170 9.56 18.11 -8.08
N GLU A 171 9.23 17.57 -9.26
CA GLU A 171 7.87 17.64 -9.78
C GLU A 171 6.89 16.81 -8.95
N GLN A 172 7.29 15.63 -8.50
CA GLN A 172 6.49 14.81 -7.61
C GLN A 172 6.21 15.52 -6.28
N MET A 173 7.23 16.13 -5.67
CA MET A 173 7.11 16.88 -4.41
C MET A 173 6.22 18.12 -4.51
N ARG A 174 6.13 18.75 -5.69
CA ARG A 174 5.15 19.83 -5.92
C ARG A 174 3.71 19.35 -5.83
N HIS A 175 3.47 18.05 -6.03
CA HIS A 175 2.13 17.45 -5.94
C HIS A 175 1.87 16.82 -4.57
N SER A 176 2.87 16.17 -3.97
CA SER A 176 2.80 15.67 -2.61
C SER A 176 4.19 15.39 -2.05
N SER A 177 4.45 15.82 -0.83
CA SER A 177 5.68 15.48 -0.08
C SER A 177 5.37 14.93 1.31
N GLU A 178 4.13 14.52 1.53
CA GLU A 178 3.63 14.10 2.85
C GLU A 178 4.02 12.66 3.15
N ILE A 179 4.36 12.37 4.40
CA ILE A 179 4.53 10.99 4.86
C ILE A 179 3.13 10.44 5.17
N VAL A 180 2.75 9.32 4.55
CA VAL A 180 1.47 8.68 4.81
C VAL A 180 1.57 7.88 6.12
N PRO A 181 0.78 8.20 7.16
CA PRO A 181 0.94 7.58 8.47
C PRO A 181 0.18 6.24 8.56
N TRP A 182 0.59 5.23 7.78
CA TRP A 182 -0.08 3.92 7.74
C TRP A 182 -0.24 3.27 9.13
N THR A 183 0.67 3.54 10.07
CA THR A 183 0.57 3.06 11.47
C THR A 183 -0.62 3.63 12.24
N THR A 184 -1.28 4.67 11.73
CA THR A 184 -2.50 5.25 12.29
C THR A 184 -3.78 4.65 11.68
N TRP A 185 -3.65 3.85 10.62
CA TRP A 185 -4.78 3.17 9.99
C TRP A 185 -5.21 1.95 10.80
N ASN A 186 -6.46 1.53 10.60
CA ASN A 186 -6.96 0.28 11.18
C ASN A 186 -6.43 -0.91 10.35
N ILE A 187 -5.24 -1.41 10.72
CA ILE A 187 -4.57 -2.55 10.08
C ILE A 187 -4.51 -3.68 11.09
N VAL A 188 -5.04 -4.85 10.74
CA VAL A 188 -5.05 -6.03 11.61
C VAL A 188 -3.75 -6.82 11.51
N GLY A 189 -3.54 -7.75 12.44
CA GLY A 189 -2.31 -8.54 12.52
C GLY A 189 -1.21 -7.86 13.33
N ASN A 190 -0.03 -8.46 13.32
CA ASN A 190 1.15 -7.97 14.02
C ASN A 190 2.24 -7.70 12.99
N LEU A 191 2.80 -6.48 12.99
CA LEU A 191 3.90 -6.09 12.11
C LEU A 191 5.19 -6.89 12.38
N GLY A 192 5.38 -7.37 13.62
CA GLY A 192 6.59 -8.03 14.05
C GLY A 192 7.80 -7.07 14.09
N PRO A 193 9.00 -7.60 14.34
CA PRO A 193 10.23 -6.81 14.28
C PRO A 193 10.65 -6.52 12.82
N SER A 194 11.31 -5.38 12.59
CA SER A 194 11.92 -5.05 11.29
C SER A 194 13.16 -5.88 10.98
N ASP A 195 13.84 -6.37 12.03
CA ASP A 195 15.00 -7.26 11.94
C ASP A 195 14.82 -8.43 12.93
N PRO A 196 14.78 -9.70 12.46
CA PRO A 196 14.60 -10.86 13.35
C PRO A 196 15.74 -11.04 14.36
N ASP A 197 16.94 -10.52 14.09
CA ASP A 197 18.06 -10.61 15.04
C ASP A 197 17.82 -9.78 16.31
N GLU A 198 16.88 -8.82 16.29
CA GLU A 198 16.47 -8.09 17.50
C GLU A 198 15.64 -8.96 18.45
N MET A 199 14.93 -9.96 17.92
CA MET A 199 14.03 -10.82 18.70
C MET A 199 14.78 -11.79 19.64
N GLU A 200 16.03 -12.14 19.32
CA GLU A 200 16.88 -12.98 20.20
C GLU A 200 17.38 -12.22 21.44
N THR A 201 17.30 -10.89 21.47
CA THR A 201 17.90 -10.11 22.57
C THR A 201 16.98 -9.96 23.81
N GLU A 202 15.68 -10.23 23.69
CA GLU A 202 14.73 -10.06 24.80
C GLU A 202 14.47 -11.32 25.65
N THR A 203 15.01 -12.48 25.27
CA THR A 203 14.84 -13.74 26.03
C THR A 203 16.08 -14.21 26.80
N GLY A 204 17.14 -13.40 26.84
CA GLY A 204 18.35 -13.67 27.63
C GLY A 204 18.17 -13.45 29.12
N TRP A 205 17.65 -14.45 29.83
CA TRP A 205 17.73 -14.60 31.30
C TRP A 205 18.87 -15.53 31.70
#